data_AF-A0A2U3LK11-F1
#
_entry.id   AF-A0A2U3LK11-F1
#
_cell.length_a   1.000
_cell.length_b   1.000
_cell.length_c   1.000
_cell.angle_alpha   90.00
_cell.angle_beta   90.00
_cell.angle_gamma   90.00
#
_symmetry.space_group_name_H-M   'P 1'
#
loop_
_entity.id
_entity.type
_entity.pdbx_description
1 polymer ?
#
loop_
_entity_poly.entity_id
_entity_poly.type
_entity_poly.pdbx_seq_one_letter_code
_entity_poly.pdbx_strand_id
1 'polypeptide(L)'
;MSSADGNYALTYNDSGIYATVGASFQTPGGQTIQRPADQYKPFTAIINTASNYVTVADNAAQRRTTIKNQIAQTTQQLQNATTDAEVQKLHGVLTSLNGDLASTDDEVNQAAASAMVQDIQNRNDQQKQIQALTEQQNAEFTEAVSNYTAKFQLLNAPTVFPTP
;
A
#
# COMPACT_ATOMS: atom_id res chain seq x y z
N MET A 1 10.66 5.48 -9.04
CA MET A 1 9.78 5.00 -7.95
C MET A 1 10.48 5.32 -6.65
N SER A 2 9.90 6.20 -5.83
CA SER A 2 10.46 6.51 -4.51
C SER A 2 10.38 5.24 -3.66
N SER A 3 11.52 4.75 -3.17
CA SER A 3 11.54 3.60 -2.27
C SER A 3 10.74 3.93 -1.02
N ALA A 4 9.75 3.12 -0.66
CA ALA A 4 8.99 3.30 0.57
C ALA A 4 9.95 3.32 1.78
N ASP A 5 9.89 4.38 2.59
CA ASP A 5 10.70 4.55 3.80
C ASP A 5 9.92 4.08 5.02
N GLY A 6 10.35 3.00 5.68
CA GLY A 6 9.66 2.47 6.85
C GLY A 6 9.72 3.37 8.09
N ASN A 7 10.71 4.28 8.18
CA ASN A 7 10.77 5.24 9.27
C ASN A 7 9.60 6.23 9.21
N TYR A 8 9.17 6.57 7.99
CA TYR A 8 8.01 7.43 7.79
C TYR A 8 6.74 6.80 8.40
N ALA A 9 6.46 5.52 8.16
CA ALA A 9 5.32 4.82 8.75
C ALA A 9 5.36 4.80 10.28
N LEU A 10 6.55 4.72 10.90
CA LEU A 10 6.69 4.70 12.35
C LEU A 10 6.31 6.03 13.02
N THR A 11 6.46 7.14 12.29
CA THR A 11 6.18 8.49 12.77
C THR A 11 4.94 9.13 12.12
N TYR A 12 4.32 8.45 11.16
CA TYR A 12 3.14 8.95 10.47
C TYR A 12 1.97 9.09 11.45
N ASN A 13 1.35 10.27 11.46
CA ASN A 13 0.23 10.58 12.35
C ASN A 13 -0.96 11.24 11.63
N ASP A 14 -0.87 11.49 10.32
CA ASP A 14 -1.89 12.18 9.54
C ASP A 14 -2.49 13.40 10.26
N SER A 15 -1.63 14.37 10.59
CA SER A 15 -2.02 15.57 11.35
C SER A 15 -2.67 15.30 12.72
N GLY A 16 -2.37 14.14 13.32
CA GLY A 16 -2.86 13.74 14.64
C GLY A 16 -4.07 12.80 14.63
N ILE A 17 -4.55 12.38 13.46
CA ILE A 17 -5.60 11.36 13.34
C ILE A 17 -5.11 10.00 13.85
N TYR A 18 -3.84 9.66 13.61
CA TYR A 18 -3.24 8.41 14.05
C TYR A 18 -2.20 8.62 15.16
N ALA A 19 -2.14 7.66 16.08
CA ALA A 19 -1.08 7.61 17.07
C ALA A 19 0.23 7.13 16.42
N THR A 20 1.35 7.79 16.74
CA THR A 20 2.66 7.34 16.30
C THR A 20 3.12 6.13 17.10
N VAL A 21 3.86 5.23 16.45
CA VAL A 21 4.46 4.06 17.11
C VAL A 21 5.89 4.37 17.59
N GLY A 22 6.56 5.30 16.93
CA GLY A 22 7.92 5.73 17.22
C GLY A 22 8.98 4.76 16.69
N ALA A 23 10.17 5.26 16.39
CA ALA A 23 11.27 4.46 15.83
C ALA A 23 11.90 3.48 16.83
N SER A 24 11.64 3.65 18.13
CA SER A 24 12.20 2.81 19.19
C SER A 24 11.25 2.68 20.37
N PHE A 25 11.53 1.73 21.25
CA PHE A 25 10.82 1.53 22.50
C PHE A 25 11.79 1.12 23.61
N GLN A 26 11.38 1.27 24.87
CA GLN A 26 12.15 0.80 26.02
C GLN A 26 11.61 -0.56 26.51
N THR A 27 12.52 -1.48 26.81
CA THR A 27 12.18 -2.69 27.54
C THR A 27 11.93 -2.36 29.02
N PRO A 28 11.27 -3.25 29.80
CA PRO A 28 11.12 -3.05 31.24
C PRO A 28 12.44 -2.87 32.00
N GLY A 29 13.55 -3.39 31.47
CA GLY A 29 14.90 -3.19 32.00
C GLY A 29 15.56 -1.86 31.61
N GLY A 30 14.85 -0.97 30.91
CA GLY A 30 15.35 0.35 30.48
C GLY A 30 16.20 0.33 29.20
N GLN A 31 16.32 -0.81 28.52
CA GLN A 31 17.07 -0.88 27.26
C GLN A 31 16.25 -0.29 26.12
N THR A 32 16.83 0.62 25.35
CA THR A 32 16.23 1.15 24.11
C THR A 32 16.48 0.19 22.95
N ILE A 33 15.40 -0.25 22.30
CA ILE A 33 15.44 -1.11 21.12
C ILE A 33 14.91 -0.33 19.91
N GLN A 34 15.67 -0.34 18.81
CA GLN A 34 15.24 0.24 17.54
C GLN A 34 14.32 -0.73 16.81
N ARG A 35 13.23 -0.21 16.25
CA ARG A 35 12.35 -1.00 15.39
C ARG A 35 13.01 -1.21 14.03
N PRO A 36 12.93 -2.41 13.44
CA PRO A 36 13.51 -2.68 12.14
C PRO A 36 12.69 -1.98 11.05
N ALA A 37 13.16 -0.82 10.60
CA ALA A 37 12.47 0.03 9.62
C ALA A 37 12.01 -0.72 8.37
N ASP A 38 12.79 -1.69 7.90
CA ASP A 38 12.44 -2.49 6.72
C ASP A 38 11.09 -3.21 6.83
N GLN A 39 10.70 -3.64 8.04
CA GLN A 39 9.41 -4.29 8.28
C GLN A 39 8.23 -3.32 8.16
N TYR A 40 8.48 -2.00 8.19
CA TYR A 40 7.46 -0.97 8.13
C TYR A 40 7.27 -0.36 6.72
N LYS A 41 8.14 -0.71 5.76
CA LYS A 41 8.04 -0.24 4.37
C LYS A 41 6.69 -0.51 3.69
N PRO A 42 6.03 -1.67 3.88
CA PRO A 42 4.72 -1.92 3.29
C PRO A 42 3.65 -0.90 3.75
N PHE A 43 3.70 -0.48 5.01
CA PHE A 43 2.77 0.54 5.53
C PHE A 43 3.00 1.88 4.87
N THR A 44 4.26 2.30 4.68
CA THR A 44 4.59 3.51 3.93
C THR A 44 4.08 3.45 2.49
N ALA A 45 4.16 2.29 1.83
CA ALA A 45 3.60 2.13 0.49
C ALA A 45 2.08 2.41 0.47
N ILE A 46 1.33 1.88 1.45
CA ILE A 46 -0.12 2.15 1.56
C ILE A 46 -0.38 3.63 1.87
N ILE A 47 0.36 4.23 2.82
CA ILE A 47 0.19 5.64 3.19
C ILE A 47 0.42 6.54 1.96
N ASN A 48 1.47 6.27 1.18
CA ASN A 48 1.77 7.03 -0.03
C ASN A 48 0.67 6.88 -1.08
N THR A 49 0.17 5.66 -1.30
CA THR A 49 -0.90 5.44 -2.28
C THR A 49 -2.22 6.08 -1.84
N ALA A 50 -2.54 6.06 -0.55
CA ALA A 50 -3.68 6.77 0.01
C ALA A 50 -3.56 8.29 -0.15
N SER A 51 -2.38 8.85 0.15
CA SER A 51 -2.10 10.27 -0.02
C SER A 51 -2.19 10.71 -1.49
N ASN A 52 -1.71 9.85 -2.41
CA ASN A 52 -1.86 10.06 -3.84
C ASN A 52 -3.34 10.05 -4.26
N TYR A 53 -4.15 9.11 -3.76
CA TYR A 53 -5.59 9.10 -4.02
C TYR A 53 -6.26 10.40 -3.60
N VAL A 54 -6.00 10.90 -2.39
CA VAL A 54 -6.54 12.19 -1.91
C VAL A 54 -6.14 13.34 -2.84
N THR A 55 -4.86 13.39 -3.21
CA THR A 55 -4.35 14.41 -4.14
C THR A 55 -5.05 14.36 -5.50
N VAL A 56 -5.23 13.17 -6.07
CA VAL A 56 -5.94 12.99 -7.35
C VAL A 56 -7.40 13.39 -7.22
N ALA A 57 -8.08 13.00 -6.14
CA ALA A 57 -9.47 13.35 -5.88
C ALA A 57 -9.68 14.87 -5.77
N ASP A 58 -8.81 15.56 -5.03
CA ASP A 58 -8.88 17.02 -4.90
C ASP A 58 -8.62 17.73 -6.24
N ASN A 59 -7.60 17.30 -6.98
CA ASN A 59 -7.30 17.83 -8.31
C ASN A 59 -8.46 17.59 -9.30
N ALA A 60 -9.08 16.42 -9.26
CA ALA A 60 -10.25 16.10 -10.08
C ALA A 60 -11.45 16.97 -9.71
N ALA A 61 -11.69 17.22 -8.41
CA ALA A 61 -12.78 18.08 -7.94
C ALA A 61 -12.61 19.54 -8.39
N GLN A 62 -11.38 20.07 -8.32
CA GLN A 62 -11.05 21.41 -8.82
C GLN A 62 -11.28 21.49 -10.35
N ARG A 63 -10.76 20.51 -11.10
CA ARG A 63 -10.90 20.47 -12.56
C ARG A 63 -12.35 20.35 -12.99
N ARG A 64 -13.14 19.53 -12.30
CA ARG A 64 -14.59 19.38 -12.49
C ARG A 64 -15.32 20.72 -12.36
N THR A 65 -14.94 21.53 -11.38
CA THR A 65 -15.52 22.87 -11.18
C THR A 65 -15.19 23.78 -12.37
N THR A 66 -13.93 23.79 -12.82
CA THR A 66 -13.50 24.56 -14.00
C THR A 66 -14.24 24.13 -15.27
N ILE A 67 -14.34 22.82 -15.53
CA ILE A 67 -15.04 22.29 -16.71
C ILE A 67 -16.53 22.66 -16.67
N LYS A 68 -17.19 22.56 -15.52
CA LYS A 68 -18.61 22.98 -15.37
C LYS A 68 -18.81 24.46 -15.66
N ASN A 69 -17.89 25.32 -15.23
CA ASN A 69 -17.94 26.75 -15.55
C ASN A 69 -17.74 27.00 -17.06
N GLN A 70 -16.82 26.28 -17.69
CA GLN A 70 -16.61 26.35 -19.14
C GLN A 70 -17.83 25.87 -19.92
N ILE A 71 -18.46 24.77 -19.49
CA ILE A 71 -19.72 24.28 -20.07
C ILE A 71 -20.79 25.37 -19.99
N ALA A 72 -20.99 25.98 -18.82
CA ALA A 72 -21.97 27.05 -18.64
C ALA A 72 -21.69 28.25 -19.56
N GLN A 73 -20.42 28.67 -19.68
CA GLN A 73 -20.01 29.75 -20.57
C GLN A 73 -20.24 29.40 -22.05
N THR A 74 -19.88 28.19 -22.48
CA THR A 74 -20.09 27.73 -23.86
C THR A 74 -21.58 27.62 -24.18
N THR A 75 -22.41 27.19 -23.24
CA THR A 75 -23.87 27.18 -23.40
C THR A 75 -24.43 28.59 -23.56
N GLN A 76 -23.93 29.57 -22.80
CA GLN A 76 -24.32 30.98 -23.00
C GLN A 76 -23.88 31.52 -24.36
N GLN A 77 -22.66 31.17 -24.81
CA GLN A 77 -22.21 31.53 -26.16
C GLN A 77 -23.08 30.89 -27.24
N LEU A 78 -23.50 29.64 -27.04
CA LEU A 78 -24.36 28.91 -27.97
C LEU A 78 -25.74 29.59 -28.11
N GLN A 79 -26.30 30.10 -27.01
CA GLN A 79 -27.57 30.84 -27.02
C GLN A 79 -27.49 32.17 -27.79
N ASN A 80 -26.30 32.77 -27.84
CA ASN A 80 -26.06 34.05 -28.51
C ASN A 80 -25.44 33.89 -29.91
N ALA A 81 -25.18 32.66 -30.35
CA ALA A 81 -24.59 32.38 -31.65
C ALA A 81 -25.55 32.82 -32.76
N THR A 82 -25.02 33.49 -33.78
CA THR A 82 -25.85 34.04 -34.87
C THR A 82 -25.68 33.26 -36.17
N THR A 83 -24.73 32.32 -36.21
CA THR A 83 -24.42 31.51 -37.38
C THR A 83 -24.37 30.02 -37.06
N ASP A 84 -24.73 29.18 -38.03
CA ASP A 84 -24.65 27.72 -37.89
C ASP A 84 -23.21 27.23 -37.65
N ALA A 85 -22.22 27.91 -38.22
CA ALA A 85 -20.81 27.58 -38.02
C ALA A 85 -20.36 27.78 -36.57
N GLU A 86 -20.80 28.87 -35.92
CA GLU A 86 -20.55 29.11 -34.50
C GLU A 86 -21.25 28.05 -33.64
N VAL A 87 -22.51 27.72 -33.96
CA VAL A 87 -23.27 26.66 -33.28
C VAL A 87 -22.54 25.31 -33.36
N GLN A 88 -22.08 24.91 -34.54
CA GLN A 88 -21.33 23.66 -34.73
C GLN A 88 -20.01 23.64 -33.94
N LYS A 89 -19.26 24.73 -33.97
CA LYS A 89 -18.00 24.85 -33.21
C LYS A 89 -18.25 24.72 -31.71
N LEU A 90 -19.23 25.45 -31.17
CA LEU A 90 -19.57 25.45 -29.75
C LEU A 90 -20.13 24.08 -29.30
N HIS A 91 -20.88 23.40 -30.16
CA HIS A 91 -21.27 22.00 -29.91
C HIS A 91 -20.07 21.06 -29.83
N GLY A 92 -19.08 21.21 -30.73
CA GLY A 92 -17.83 20.44 -30.65
C GLY A 92 -17.09 20.66 -29.33
N VAL A 93 -17.03 21.91 -28.87
CA VAL A 93 -16.44 22.27 -27.57
C VAL A 93 -17.22 21.63 -26.42
N LEU A 94 -18.55 21.70 -26.41
CA LEU A 94 -19.37 21.05 -25.38
C LEU A 94 -19.17 19.54 -25.33
N THR A 95 -19.08 18.87 -26.48
CA THR A 95 -18.82 17.43 -26.55
C THR A 95 -17.46 17.10 -25.91
N SER A 96 -16.41 17.87 -26.23
CA SER A 96 -15.09 17.70 -25.61
C SER A 96 -15.14 17.90 -24.10
N LEU A 97 -15.75 19.00 -23.63
CA LEU A 97 -15.82 19.31 -22.20
C LEU A 97 -16.60 18.25 -21.40
N ASN A 98 -17.64 17.66 -21.98
CA ASN A 98 -18.36 16.55 -21.34
C ASN A 98 -17.51 15.27 -21.30
N GLY A 99 -16.69 15.01 -22.33
CA GLY A 99 -15.71 13.93 -22.32
C GLY A 99 -14.64 14.12 -21.25
N ASP A 100 -14.09 15.33 -21.15
CA ASP A 100 -13.10 15.68 -20.13
C ASP A 100 -13.69 15.53 -18.71
N LEU A 101 -14.97 15.91 -18.53
CA LEU A 101 -15.69 15.73 -17.27
C LEU A 101 -15.76 14.26 -16.86
N ALA A 102 -16.16 13.37 -17.77
CA ALA A 102 -16.21 11.93 -17.52
C ALA A 102 -14.82 11.35 -17.22
N SER A 103 -13.79 11.80 -17.94
CA SER A 103 -12.40 11.39 -17.68
C SER A 103 -11.95 11.74 -16.25
N THR A 104 -12.45 12.83 -15.66
CA THR A 104 -12.10 13.13 -14.26
C THR A 104 -12.67 12.13 -13.26
N ASP A 105 -13.81 11.50 -13.55
CA ASP A 105 -14.35 10.43 -12.71
C ASP A 105 -13.50 9.15 -12.83
N ASP A 106 -13.05 8.83 -14.05
CA ASP A 106 -12.20 7.67 -14.31
C ASP A 106 -10.83 7.78 -13.61
N GLU A 107 -10.22 8.96 -13.59
CA GLU A 107 -8.96 9.21 -12.87
C GLU A 107 -9.08 8.90 -11.37
N VAL A 108 -10.19 9.32 -10.74
CA VAL A 108 -10.44 9.07 -9.30
C VAL A 108 -10.65 7.57 -9.05
N ASN A 109 -11.43 6.91 -9.91
CA ASN A 109 -11.67 5.47 -9.83
C ASN A 109 -10.38 4.66 -10.00
N GLN A 110 -9.50 5.07 -10.93
CA GLN A 110 -8.20 4.43 -11.13
C GLN A 110 -7.28 4.59 -9.92
N ALA A 111 -7.26 5.77 -9.30
CA ALA A 111 -6.48 6.00 -8.09
C ALA A 111 -6.98 5.15 -6.91
N ALA A 112 -8.31 5.03 -6.73
CA ALA A 112 -8.91 4.15 -5.73
C ALA A 112 -8.57 2.66 -5.98
N ALA A 113 -8.67 2.22 -7.23
CA ALA A 113 -8.31 0.85 -7.62
C ALA A 113 -6.83 0.55 -7.35
N SER A 114 -5.95 1.51 -7.60
CA SER A 114 -4.51 1.39 -7.32
C SER A 114 -4.23 1.22 -5.83
N ALA A 115 -4.96 1.93 -4.96
CA ALA A 115 -4.88 1.75 -3.51
C ALA A 115 -5.29 0.33 -3.07
N MET A 116 -6.36 -0.21 -3.63
CA MET A 116 -6.79 -1.59 -3.35
C MET A 116 -5.76 -2.62 -3.82
N VAL A 117 -5.20 -2.44 -5.02
CA VAL A 117 -4.15 -3.33 -5.55
C VAL A 117 -2.91 -3.32 -4.65
N GLN A 118 -2.48 -2.14 -4.17
CA GLN A 118 -1.34 -2.04 -3.26
C GLN A 118 -1.59 -2.78 -1.94
N ASP A 119 -2.78 -2.67 -1.37
CA ASP A 119 -3.14 -3.39 -0.15
C ASP A 119 -3.21 -4.92 -0.37
N ILE A 120 -3.69 -5.37 -1.53
CA ILE A 120 -3.64 -6.80 -1.91
C ILE A 120 -2.20 -7.29 -2.03
N GLN A 121 -1.33 -6.53 -2.68
CA GLN A 121 0.09 -6.89 -2.83
C GLN A 121 0.79 -7.01 -1.47
N ASN A 122 0.51 -6.09 -0.54
CA ASN A 122 1.07 -6.14 0.80
C ASN A 122 0.60 -7.38 1.57
N ARG A 123 -0.69 -7.72 1.50
CA ARG A 123 -1.25 -8.93 2.13
C ARG A 123 -0.65 -10.20 1.52
N ASN A 124 -0.49 -10.24 0.20
CA ASN A 124 0.12 -11.36 -0.49
C ASN A 124 1.60 -11.53 -0.08
N ASP A 125 2.36 -10.44 -0.01
CA ASP A 125 3.76 -10.47 0.42
C ASP A 125 3.89 -10.96 1.87
N GLN A 126 3.02 -10.51 2.77
CA GLN A 126 2.96 -11.01 4.15
C GLN A 126 2.72 -12.53 4.20
N GLN A 127 1.75 -13.04 3.43
CA GLN A 127 1.47 -14.48 3.37
C GLN A 127 2.67 -15.27 2.83
N LYS A 128 3.30 -14.77 1.76
CA LYS A 128 4.51 -15.36 1.17
C LYS A 128 5.66 -15.42 2.19
N GLN A 129 5.90 -14.35 2.95
CA GLN A 129 6.94 -14.34 3.98
C GLN A 129 6.65 -15.33 5.13
N ILE A 130 5.39 -15.42 5.57
CA ILE A 130 4.98 -16.40 6.59
C ILE A 130 5.22 -17.83 6.10
N GLN A 131 4.85 -18.14 4.86
CA GLN A 131 5.10 -19.45 4.28
C GLN A 131 6.60 -19.77 4.20
N ALA A 132 7.40 -18.84 3.69
CA ALA A 132 8.86 -19.01 3.59
C ALA A 132 9.50 -19.25 4.97
N LEU A 133 9.08 -18.51 6.00
CA LEU A 133 9.55 -18.71 7.37
C LEU A 133 9.16 -20.09 7.91
N THR A 134 7.94 -20.54 7.64
CA THR A 134 7.45 -21.87 8.05
C THR A 134 8.26 -22.99 7.40
N GLU A 135 8.56 -22.86 6.10
CA GLU A 135 9.41 -23.80 5.36
C GLU A 135 10.83 -23.86 5.94
N GLN A 136 11.42 -22.71 6.25
CA GLN A 136 12.75 -22.63 6.88
C GLN A 136 12.76 -23.29 8.27
N GLN A 137 11.80 -22.96 9.14
CA GLN A 137 11.71 -23.56 10.47
C GLN A 137 11.51 -25.08 10.43
N ASN A 138 10.71 -25.58 9.48
CA ASN A 138 10.52 -27.02 9.30
C ASN A 138 11.82 -27.72 8.85
N ALA A 139 12.58 -27.09 7.96
CA ALA A 139 13.88 -27.61 7.52
C ALA A 139 14.89 -27.60 8.68
N GLU A 140 14.99 -26.50 9.42
CA GLU A 140 15.85 -26.37 10.60
C GLU A 140 15.50 -27.39 11.69
N PHE A 141 14.20 -27.61 11.95
CA PHE A 141 13.74 -28.62 12.89
C PHE A 141 14.11 -30.04 12.45
N THR A 142 13.89 -30.36 11.18
CA THR A 142 14.23 -31.67 10.60
C THR A 142 15.73 -31.93 10.70
N GLU A 143 16.54 -30.92 10.38
CA GLU A 143 18.00 -30.99 10.52
C GLU A 143 18.41 -31.17 11.99
N ALA A 144 17.82 -30.40 12.92
CA ALA A 144 18.11 -30.52 14.35
C ALA A 144 17.77 -31.91 14.91
N VAL A 145 16.63 -32.47 14.54
CA VAL A 145 16.22 -33.84 14.94
C VAL A 145 17.18 -34.88 14.37
N SER A 146 17.56 -34.77 13.09
CA SER A 146 18.54 -35.66 12.45
C SER A 146 19.91 -35.59 13.15
N ASN A 147 20.39 -34.38 13.43
CA ASN A 147 21.65 -34.17 14.16
C ASN A 147 21.59 -34.70 15.60
N TYR A 148 20.44 -34.58 16.28
CA TYR A 148 20.24 -35.12 17.61
C TYR A 148 20.30 -36.64 17.63
N THR A 149 19.57 -37.33 16.73
CA THR A 149 19.57 -38.81 16.67
C THR A 149 20.92 -39.38 16.26
N ALA A 150 21.67 -38.67 15.39
CA ALA A 150 23.04 -39.06 15.05
C ALA A 150 24.00 -38.98 16.24
N LYS A 151 23.83 -37.98 17.13
CA LYS A 151 24.68 -37.78 18.32
C LYS A 151 24.27 -38.66 19.50
N PHE A 152 22.98 -38.90 19.67
CA PHE A 152 22.43 -39.66 20.79
C PHE A 152 21.76 -40.94 20.27
N GLN A 153 22.57 -41.98 20.08
CA GLN A 153 22.04 -43.30 19.79
C GLN A 153 21.48 -43.93 21.06
N LEU A 154 20.32 -44.59 20.94
CA LEU A 154 19.79 -45.40 22.03
C LEU A 154 20.80 -46.50 22.38
N LEU A 155 20.98 -46.76 23.68
CA LEU A 155 21.82 -47.85 24.13
C LEU A 155 21.06 -49.16 23.89
N ASN A 156 21.37 -49.84 22.79
CA ASN A 156 20.67 -51.05 22.35
C ASN A 156 21.27 -52.32 22.96
N ALA A 157 22.39 -52.20 23.67
CA ALA A 157 23.06 -53.31 24.34
C ALA A 157 22.51 -53.47 25.77
N PRO A 158 22.24 -54.69 26.24
CA PRO A 158 21.86 -54.94 27.64
C PRO A 158 22.92 -54.36 28.57
N THR A 159 22.51 -53.64 29.61
CA THR A 159 23.42 -53.19 30.67
C THR A 159 23.95 -54.41 31.43
N VAL A 160 25.21 -54.75 31.22
CA VAL A 160 25.87 -55.83 31.96
C VAL A 160 26.42 -55.25 33.25
N PHE A 161 25.81 -55.62 34.39
CA PHE A 161 26.35 -55.28 35.69
C PHE A 161 27.56 -56.19 36.00
N PRO A 162 28.70 -55.65 36.47
CA PRO A 162 29.82 -56.49 36.86
C PRO A 162 29.41 -57.35 38.06
N THR A 163 29.53 -58.68 37.91
CA THR A 163 29.35 -59.63 39.00
C THR A 163 30.62 -59.66 39.88
N PRO A 164 30.49 -59.72 41.21
CA PRO A 164 31.61 -59.73 42.16
C PRO A 164 32.50 -60.97 42.05
#